data_AF-A0A2V9XXF7-F1
#
_entry.id   AF-A0A2V9XXF7-F1
#
_cell.length_a   1.000
_cell.length_b   1.000
_cell.length_c   1.000
_cell.angle_alpha   90.00
_cell.angle_beta   90.00
_cell.angle_gamma   90.00
#
_symmetry.space_group_name_H-M   'P 1'
#
loop_
_entity.id
_entity.type
_entity.pdbx_description
1 polymer ?
#
loop_
_entity_poly.entity_id
_entity_poly.type
_entity_poly.pdbx_seq_one_letter_code
_entity_poly.pdbx_strand_id
1 'polypeptide(L)'
;MIASESHFKADAALRDGAGLALEHVAKRSQIKTLLEYKLYRGLYSRVDRQLGVDPSYVSRVAHGKRHSPKIERKLKAEIARIEKLRPK
;
A
#
# COMPACT_ATOMS: atom_id res chain seq x y z
N MET A 1 1.59 -19.44 55.71
CA MET A 1 0.25 -19.54 55.09
C MET A 1 0.38 -19.14 53.64
N ILE A 2 -0.18 -19.97 52.79
CA ILE A 2 0.04 -20.05 51.33
C ILE A 2 -0.93 -19.14 50.58
N ALA A 3 -0.49 -18.72 49.38
CA ALA A 3 -1.23 -18.19 48.23
C ALA A 3 -1.65 -16.70 48.22
N SER A 4 -0.96 -15.94 47.37
CA SER A 4 -1.63 -15.12 46.34
C SER A 4 -0.71 -14.95 45.11
N GLU A 5 -0.14 -16.07 44.67
CA GLU A 5 0.59 -16.18 43.40
C GLU A 5 -0.39 -16.71 42.34
N SER A 6 -1.46 -15.96 42.04
CA SER A 6 -2.53 -16.48 41.17
C SER A 6 -3.28 -15.45 40.33
N HIS A 7 -2.70 -14.28 40.05
CA HIS A 7 -3.30 -13.35 39.08
C HIS A 7 -2.36 -12.83 37.97
N PHE A 8 -1.06 -13.18 37.98
CA PHE A 8 -0.14 -12.78 36.91
C PHE A 8 0.00 -13.81 35.77
N LYS A 9 -0.65 -14.97 35.86
CA LYS A 9 -0.54 -16.06 34.86
C LYS A 9 -1.78 -16.28 33.98
N ALA A 10 -2.71 -15.33 33.90
CA ALA A 10 -3.89 -15.47 33.04
C ALA A 10 -3.69 -14.94 31.60
N ASP A 11 -2.81 -13.96 31.37
CA ASP A 11 -2.65 -13.37 30.03
C ASP A 11 -1.71 -14.15 29.09
N ALA A 12 -0.91 -15.08 29.63
CA ALA A 12 0.04 -15.86 28.82
C ALA A 12 -0.58 -17.10 28.17
N ALA A 13 -1.74 -17.57 28.65
CA ALA A 13 -2.34 -18.84 28.26
C ALA A 13 -3.47 -18.74 27.21
N LEU A 14 -3.81 -17.53 26.75
CA LEU A 14 -4.85 -17.28 25.74
C LEU A 14 -4.29 -16.88 24.36
N ARG A 15 -3.03 -17.20 24.09
CA ARG A 15 -2.46 -17.10 22.73
C ARG A 15 -2.52 -18.48 22.08
N ASP A 16 -3.74 -19.01 21.95
CA ASP A 16 -4.02 -20.24 21.21
C ASP A 16 -3.40 -20.13 19.80
N GLY A 17 -3.04 -21.26 19.18
CA GLY A 17 -2.49 -21.27 17.81
C GLY A 17 -3.34 -20.50 16.79
N ALA A 18 -4.65 -20.38 17.04
CA ALA A 18 -5.57 -19.54 16.30
C ALA A 18 -5.28 -18.03 16.42
N GLY A 19 -4.95 -17.53 17.62
CA GLY A 19 -4.59 -16.13 17.85
C GLY A 19 -3.29 -15.73 17.15
N LEU A 20 -2.28 -16.62 17.17
CA LEU A 20 -1.06 -16.44 16.38
C LEU A 20 -1.36 -16.48 14.87
N ALA A 21 -2.22 -17.38 14.41
CA ALA A 21 -2.60 -17.45 12.98
C ALA A 21 -3.29 -16.16 12.50
N LEU A 22 -4.21 -15.61 13.31
CA LEU A 22 -4.91 -14.36 13.00
C LEU A 22 -3.95 -13.16 12.92
N GLU A 23 -2.99 -13.07 13.85
CA GLU A 23 -1.96 -12.02 13.83
C GLU A 23 -1.10 -12.11 12.55
N HIS A 24 -0.69 -13.31 12.15
CA HIS A 24 0.08 -13.51 10.93
C HIS A 24 -0.72 -13.15 9.67
N VAL A 25 -2.02 -13.46 9.63
CA VAL A 25 -2.91 -13.08 8.52
C VAL A 25 -3.04 -11.56 8.42
N ALA A 26 -3.27 -10.88 9.54
CA ALA A 26 -3.34 -9.41 9.58
C ALA A 26 -2.01 -8.75 9.18
N LYS A 27 -0.88 -9.30 9.62
CA LYS A 27 0.45 -8.80 9.25
C LYS A 27 0.73 -9.00 7.76
N ARG A 28 0.33 -10.14 7.18
CA ARG A 28 0.42 -10.40 5.74
C ARG A 28 -0.44 -9.45 4.92
N SER A 29 -1.67 -9.15 5.36
CA SER A 29 -2.54 -8.21 4.65
C SER A 29 -1.97 -6.79 4.68
N GLN A 30 -1.44 -6.32 5.81
CA GLN A 30 -0.75 -5.03 5.89
C GLN A 30 0.46 -4.95 4.96
N ILE A 31 1.31 -5.98 4.91
CA ILE A 31 2.46 -6.02 4.00
C ILE A 31 2.00 -5.95 2.54
N LYS A 32 0.92 -6.65 2.18
CA LYS A 32 0.34 -6.58 0.83
C LYS A 32 -0.08 -5.14 0.49
N THR A 33 -0.80 -4.45 1.37
CA THR A 33 -1.20 -3.05 1.17
C THR A 33 0.00 -2.11 1.00
N LEU A 34 1.07 -2.29 1.79
CA LEU A 34 2.28 -1.47 1.67
C LEU A 34 3.02 -1.72 0.35
N LEU A 35 3.03 -2.96 -0.15
CA LEU A 35 3.61 -3.29 -1.45
C LEU A 35 2.81 -2.65 -2.59
N GLU A 36 1.47 -2.67 -2.51
CA GLU A 36 0.61 -2.01 -3.48
C GLU A 36 0.85 -0.49 -3.52
N TYR A 37 0.91 0.16 -2.34
CA TYR A 37 1.23 1.59 -2.25
C TYR A 37 2.56 1.94 -2.92
N LYS A 38 3.60 1.09 -2.75
CA LYS A 38 4.91 1.31 -3.38
C LYS A 38 4.83 1.33 -4.91
N LEU A 39 3.91 0.61 -5.54
CA LEU A 39 3.76 0.61 -7.00
C LEU A 39 3.21 1.95 -7.52
N TYR A 40 2.23 2.54 -6.83
CA TYR A 40 1.66 3.85 -7.19
C TYR A 40 2.56 5.01 -6.78
N ARG A 41 3.41 4.84 -5.76
CA ARG A 41 4.36 5.87 -5.35
C ARG A 41 5.23 6.28 -6.54
N GLY A 42 5.29 7.58 -6.80
CA GLY A 42 6.09 8.16 -7.89
C GLY A 42 5.49 8.01 -9.29
N LEU A 43 4.21 7.64 -9.43
CA LEU A 43 3.52 7.59 -10.72
C LEU A 43 3.72 8.88 -11.55
N TYR A 44 3.44 10.04 -10.95
CA TYR A 44 3.61 11.33 -11.63
C TYR A 44 5.07 11.60 -11.98
N SER A 45 6.01 11.25 -11.09
CA SER A 45 7.45 11.37 -11.30
C SER A 45 8.03 10.45 -12.38
N ARG A 46 7.29 9.42 -12.80
CA ARG A 46 7.68 8.60 -13.96
C ARG A 46 7.16 9.21 -15.24
N VAL A 47 5.93 9.72 -15.22
CA VAL A 47 5.32 10.40 -16.37
C VAL A 47 6.04 11.70 -16.69
N ASP A 48 6.40 12.49 -15.68
CA ASP A 48 7.08 13.78 -15.85
C ASP A 48 8.46 13.61 -16.52
N ARG A 49 9.27 12.66 -16.06
CA ARG A 49 10.59 12.31 -16.59
C ARG A 49 10.51 11.77 -18.01
N GLN A 50 9.51 10.93 -18.30
CA GLN A 50 9.31 10.39 -19.65
C GLN A 50 8.92 11.47 -20.67
N LEU A 51 8.28 12.55 -20.23
CA LEU A 51 7.74 13.58 -21.10
C LEU A 51 8.51 14.90 -21.05
N GLY A 52 9.44 15.06 -20.11
CA GLY A 52 10.17 16.31 -19.88
C GLY A 52 9.28 17.46 -19.41
N VAL A 53 8.21 17.15 -18.68
CA VAL A 53 7.24 18.15 -18.18
C VAL A 53 7.34 18.32 -16.68
N ASP A 54 6.77 19.40 -16.15
CA ASP A 54 6.75 19.63 -14.71
C ASP A 54 5.76 18.70 -13.97
N PRO A 55 6.15 18.09 -12.82
CA PRO A 55 5.27 17.23 -12.04
C PRO A 55 3.95 17.89 -11.60
N SER A 56 3.94 19.21 -11.33
CA SER A 56 2.70 19.92 -10.98
C SER A 56 1.74 19.98 -12.17
N TYR A 57 2.27 20.01 -13.40
CA TYR A 57 1.44 19.97 -14.60
C TYR A 57 0.82 18.58 -14.79
N VAL A 58 1.61 17.50 -14.60
CA VAL A 58 1.10 16.12 -14.61
C VAL A 58 0.02 15.94 -13.55
N SER A 59 0.25 16.44 -12.33
CA SER A 59 -0.73 16.40 -11.24
C SER A 59 -2.01 17.14 -11.64
N ARG A 60 -1.91 18.37 -12.16
CA ARG A 60 -3.10 19.12 -12.60
C ARG A 60 -3.90 18.39 -13.69
N VAL A 61 -3.23 17.71 -14.62
CA VAL A 61 -3.91 16.88 -15.63
C VAL A 61 -4.58 15.67 -14.99
N ALA A 62 -3.89 14.97 -14.08
CA ALA A 62 -4.45 13.81 -13.38
C ALA A 62 -5.71 14.15 -12.55
N HIS A 63 -5.75 15.37 -11.99
CA HIS A 63 -6.90 15.88 -11.25
C HIS A 63 -7.99 16.51 -12.14
N GLY A 64 -7.85 16.47 -13.47
CA GLY A 64 -8.80 17.07 -14.41
C GLY A 64 -8.80 18.61 -14.44
N LYS A 65 -7.84 19.27 -13.79
CA LYS A 65 -7.70 20.74 -13.78
C LYS A 65 -7.08 21.28 -15.08
N ARG A 66 -6.45 20.41 -15.87
CA ARG A 66 -5.82 20.70 -17.17
C ARG A 66 -6.07 19.53 -18.10
N HIS A 67 -6.05 19.80 -19.40
CA HIS A 67 -6.20 18.78 -20.44
C HIS A 67 -4.91 18.64 -21.24
N SER A 68 -4.48 17.40 -21.43
CA SER A 68 -3.34 17.09 -22.29
C SER A 68 -3.45 15.63 -22.73
N PRO A 69 -3.89 15.38 -23.98
CA PRO A 69 -4.03 14.01 -24.48
C PRO A 69 -2.74 13.19 -24.41
N LYS A 70 -1.57 13.85 -24.52
CA LYS A 70 -0.27 13.20 -24.38
C LYS A 70 -0.03 12.70 -22.94
N ILE A 71 -0.26 13.54 -21.94
CA ILE A 71 -0.07 13.19 -20.52
C ILE A 71 -1.12 12.17 -20.07
N GLU A 72 -2.38 12.35 -20.47
CA GLU A 72 -3.47 11.44 -20.12
C GLU A 72 -3.21 10.02 -20.64
N ARG A 73 -2.76 9.87 -21.90
CA ARG A 73 -2.37 8.57 -22.45
C ARG A 73 -1.21 7.94 -21.68
N LYS A 74 -0.20 8.73 -21.29
CA LYS A 74 0.93 8.23 -20.51
C LYS A 74 0.55 7.83 -19.09
N LEU A 75 -0.32 8.60 -18.41
CA LEU A 75 -0.88 8.24 -17.11
C LEU A 75 -1.64 6.91 -17.20
N LYS A 76 -2.52 6.76 -18.20
CA LYS A 76 -3.26 5.50 -18.43
C LYS A 76 -2.32 4.31 -18.65
N ALA A 77 -1.27 4.49 -19.45
CA ALA A 77 -0.28 3.44 -19.70
C ALA A 77 0.50 3.06 -18.43
N GLU A 78 0.87 4.03 -17.61
CA GLU A 78 1.61 3.79 -16.37
C GLU A 78 0.73 3.12 -15.30
N ILE A 79 -0.55 3.49 -15.21
CA ILE A 79 -1.52 2.81 -14.35
C ILE A 79 -1.68 1.36 -14.81
N ALA A 80 -1.89 1.12 -16.12
CA ALA A 80 -2.01 -0.23 -16.65
C ALA A 80 -0.76 -1.09 -16.40
N ARG A 81 0.44 -0.49 -16.40
CA ARG A 81 1.68 -1.16 -16.00
C ARG A 81 1.65 -1.56 -14.53
N ILE A 82 1.21 -0.68 -13.63
CA ILE A 82 1.10 -0.97 -12.19
C ILE A 82 0.10 -2.11 -11.95
N GLU A 83 -1.07 -2.07 -12.59
CA GLU A 83 -2.08 -3.14 -12.43
C GLU A 83 -1.55 -4.51 -12.83
N LYS A 84 -0.68 -4.59 -13.84
CA LYS A 84 -0.02 -5.85 -14.24
C LYS A 84 1.01 -6.34 -13.22
N LEU A 85 1.66 -5.43 -12.50
CA LEU A 85 2.67 -5.74 -11.48
C LEU A 85 2.03 -6.02 -10.11
N ARG A 86 0.75 -5.67 -9.93
CA ARG A 86 0.06 -5.86 -8.66
C ARG A 86 -0.15 -7.36 -8.41
N PRO A 87 0.32 -7.90 -7.26
CA PRO A 87 0.04 -9.29 -6.91
C PRO A 87 -1.47 -9.46 -6.69
N LYS A 88 -2.09 -10.39 -7.42
CA LYS A 88 -3.52 -10.73 -7.26
C LYS A 88 -3.76 -11.39 -5.91
#